data_AF-A0A537P210-F1
#
_entry.id   AF-A0A537P210-F1
#
_cell.length_a   1.000
_cell.length_b   1.000
_cell.length_c   1.000
_cell.angle_alpha   90.00
_cell.angle_beta   90.00
_cell.angle_gamma   90.00
#
_symmetry.space_group_name_H-M   'P 1'
#
loop_
_entity.id
_entity.type
_entity.pdbx_description
1 polymer ?
#
loop_
_entity_poly.entity_id
_entity_poly.type
_entity_poly.pdbx_seq_one_letter_code
_entity_poly.pdbx_strand_id
1 'polypeptide(L)'
;MRFILAIPLIAVVMVIYTALAIDPNFSAGSAFTDMVLPSQADLFLTFGDIFVILGLVALFFEIIKAARLGPGTIVDHMLSTAVFIIGLIVFLLVPAFGTSAFLLLVIMTLIDVVAGYTVSIFAARRDFSVTRDGM
;
A
#
# COMPACT_ATOMS: atom_id res chain seq x y z
N MET A 1 -20.04 -12.79 -4.50
CA MET A 1 -18.72 -13.09 -3.91
C MET A 1 -17.76 -11.97 -4.30
N ARG A 2 -17.46 -11.02 -3.39
CA ARG A 2 -16.55 -9.87 -3.63
C ARG A 2 -15.34 -9.87 -2.67
N PHE A 3 -15.07 -10.98 -1.97
CA PHE A 3 -13.97 -11.06 -1.00
C PHE A 3 -12.57 -10.92 -1.63
N ILE A 4 -12.39 -11.31 -2.89
CA ILE A 4 -11.13 -11.15 -3.62
C ILE A 4 -10.81 -9.67 -3.90
N LEU A 5 -11.82 -8.79 -3.93
CA LEU A 5 -11.62 -7.33 -4.09
C LEU A 5 -11.28 -6.62 -2.77
N ALA A 6 -11.50 -7.29 -1.62
CA ALA A 6 -11.31 -6.73 -0.30
C ALA A 6 -9.85 -6.75 0.17
N ILE A 7 -9.02 -7.58 -0.46
CA ILE A 7 -7.61 -7.71 -0.11
C ILE A 7 -6.90 -6.41 -0.47
N PRO A 8 -6.13 -5.80 0.46
CA PRO A 8 -5.34 -4.61 0.17
C PRO A 8 -4.29 -4.93 -0.89
N LEU A 9 -4.27 -4.20 -1.99
CA LEU A 9 -3.36 -4.44 -3.11
C LEU A 9 -1.90 -4.26 -2.70
N ILE A 10 -1.63 -3.35 -1.76
CA ILE A 10 -0.30 -3.16 -1.17
C ILE A 10 0.14 -4.42 -0.41
N ALA A 11 -0.79 -5.18 0.17
CA ALA A 11 -0.47 -6.46 0.81
C ALA A 11 0.13 -7.46 -0.19
N VAL A 12 -0.37 -7.48 -1.43
CA VAL A 12 0.19 -8.34 -2.49
C VAL A 12 1.63 -7.95 -2.78
N VAL A 13 1.91 -6.65 -2.91
CA VAL A 13 3.28 -6.13 -3.13
C VAL A 13 4.20 -6.51 -1.97
N MET A 14 3.73 -6.35 -0.73
CA MET A 14 4.48 -6.72 0.46
C MET A 14 4.76 -8.22 0.52
N VAL A 15 3.77 -9.08 0.26
CA VAL A 15 3.95 -10.53 0.25
C VAL A 15 4.97 -10.96 -0.80
N ILE A 16 4.96 -10.35 -1.99
CA ILE A 16 5.96 -10.62 -3.02
C ILE A 16 7.36 -10.17 -2.55
N TYR A 17 7.48 -8.97 -1.97
CA TYR A 17 8.74 -8.50 -1.39
C TYR A 17 9.26 -9.47 -0.33
N THR A 18 8.40 -9.89 0.61
CA THR A 18 8.73 -10.82 1.69
C THR A 18 9.14 -12.18 1.14
N ALA A 19 8.45 -12.70 0.12
CA ALA A 19 8.80 -13.97 -0.51
C ALA A 19 10.19 -13.93 -1.16
N LEU A 20 10.56 -12.82 -1.81
CA LEU A 20 11.90 -12.65 -2.36
C LEU A 20 12.95 -12.44 -1.28
N ALA A 21 12.64 -11.70 -0.22
CA ALA A 21 13.55 -11.44 0.90
C ALA A 21 13.88 -12.69 1.75
N ILE A 22 13.21 -13.82 1.52
CA ILE A 22 13.58 -15.11 2.11
C ILE A 22 14.83 -15.68 1.42
N ASP A 23 15.05 -15.37 0.14
CA ASP A 23 16.26 -15.78 -0.56
C ASP A 23 17.46 -14.92 -0.09
N PRO A 24 18.50 -15.52 0.52
CA PRO A 24 19.67 -14.77 0.99
C PRO A 24 20.45 -14.11 -0.15
N ASN A 25 20.24 -14.51 -1.41
CA ASN A 25 20.86 -13.87 -2.57
C ASN A 25 20.09 -12.63 -3.05
N PHE A 26 18.85 -12.45 -2.60
CA PHE A 26 18.06 -11.27 -2.93
C PHE A 26 18.41 -10.13 -1.99
N SER A 27 18.74 -8.96 -2.57
CA SER A 27 18.91 -7.72 -1.83
C SER A 27 18.07 -6.64 -2.49
N ALA A 28 17.26 -5.93 -1.71
CA ALA A 28 16.49 -4.81 -2.22
C ALA A 28 17.38 -3.68 -2.78
N GLY A 29 18.64 -3.59 -2.33
CA GLY A 29 19.63 -2.65 -2.85
C GLY A 29 20.37 -3.13 -4.08
N SER A 30 20.11 -4.34 -4.58
CA SER A 30 20.74 -4.83 -5.81
C SER A 30 20.24 -4.03 -7.02
N ALA A 31 21.15 -3.78 -7.97
CA ALA A 31 20.85 -3.04 -9.18
C ALA A 31 19.82 -3.81 -10.03
N PHE A 32 18.79 -3.11 -10.46
CA PHE A 32 17.75 -3.60 -11.36
C PHE A 32 18.03 -3.16 -12.79
N THR A 33 18.27 -1.85 -13.00
CA THR A 33 18.62 -1.31 -14.31
C THR A 33 19.45 -0.05 -14.14
N ASP A 34 20.41 0.10 -15.03
CA ASP A 34 21.19 1.32 -15.18
C ASP A 34 20.90 1.89 -16.57
N MET A 35 20.49 3.16 -16.64
CA MET A 35 20.19 3.83 -17.90
C MET A 35 20.72 5.26 -17.87
N VAL A 36 21.36 5.68 -18.97
CA VAL A 36 21.71 7.07 -19.19
C VAL A 36 20.50 7.79 -19.78
N LEU A 37 19.99 8.79 -19.07
CA LEU A 37 18.88 9.61 -19.52
C LEU A 37 19.32 10.53 -20.68
N PRO A 38 18.39 11.01 -21.52
CA PRO A 38 18.70 12.04 -22.53
C PRO A 38 19.27 13.33 -21.95
N SER A 39 19.07 13.58 -20.65
CA SER A 39 19.70 14.66 -19.89
C SER A 39 21.17 14.39 -19.54
N GLN A 40 21.73 13.25 -19.94
CA GLN A 40 23.05 12.73 -19.57
C GLN A 40 23.22 12.39 -18.09
N ALA A 41 22.12 12.31 -17.33
CA ALA A 41 22.16 11.84 -15.95
C ALA A 41 22.09 10.30 -15.90
N ASP A 42 22.90 9.70 -15.02
CA ASP A 42 22.85 8.28 -14.76
C ASP A 42 21.68 7.97 -13.81
N LEU A 43 20.72 7.17 -14.29
CA LEU A 43 19.62 6.65 -13.49
C LEU A 43 19.95 5.22 -13.07
N PHE A 44 20.16 5.04 -11.78
CA PHE A 44 20.36 3.74 -11.14
C PHE A 44 19.07 3.35 -10.42
N LEU A 45 18.41 2.30 -10.90
CA LEU A 45 17.25 1.73 -10.22
C LEU A 45 17.63 0.43 -9.53
N THR A 46 17.18 0.30 -8.29
CA THR A 46 17.31 -0.93 -7.50
C THR A 46 16.02 -1.73 -7.53
N PHE A 47 16.07 -3.01 -7.13
CA PHE A 47 14.86 -3.80 -6.93
C PHE A 47 13.91 -3.16 -5.91
N GLY A 48 14.45 -2.52 -4.87
CA GLY A 48 13.69 -1.77 -3.88
C GLY A 48 12.84 -0.67 -4.50
N ASP A 49 13.40 0.08 -5.47
CA ASP A 49 12.68 1.14 -6.16
C ASP A 49 11.49 0.59 -6.97
N ILE A 50 11.66 -0.58 -7.59
CA ILE A 50 10.56 -1.25 -8.31
C ILE A 50 9.42 -1.62 -7.36
N PHE A 51 9.73 -2.15 -6.18
CA PHE A 51 8.72 -2.45 -5.17
C PHE A 51 8.00 -1.20 -4.67
N VAL A 52 8.73 -0.11 -4.46
CA VAL A 52 8.14 1.19 -4.08
C VAL A 52 7.19 1.68 -5.17
N ILE A 53 7.59 1.61 -6.44
CA ILE A 53 6.72 1.99 -7.58
C ILE A 53 5.47 1.12 -7.62
N LEU A 54 5.59 -0.20 -7.47
CA LEU A 54 4.46 -1.11 -7.41
C LEU A 54 3.53 -0.80 -6.21
N GLY A 55 4.11 -0.46 -5.05
CA GLY A 55 3.38 -0.04 -3.87
C GLY A 55 2.60 1.25 -4.09
N LEU A 56 3.19 2.24 -4.77
CA LEU A 56 2.52 3.50 -5.12
C LEU A 56 1.34 3.26 -6.06
N VAL A 57 1.53 2.43 -7.10
CA VAL A 57 0.46 2.05 -8.02
C VAL A 57 -0.64 1.31 -7.26
N ALA A 58 -0.28 0.41 -6.35
CA ALA A 58 -1.23 -0.31 -5.52
C ALA A 58 -2.05 0.64 -4.62
N LEU A 59 -1.38 1.58 -3.94
CA LEU A 59 -2.01 2.61 -3.12
C LEU A 59 -2.98 3.48 -3.93
N PHE A 60 -2.60 3.86 -5.16
CA PHE A 60 -3.48 4.63 -6.03
C PHE A 60 -4.81 3.90 -6.31
N PHE A 61 -4.73 2.59 -6.63
CA PHE A 61 -5.94 1.79 -6.83
C PHE A 61 -6.76 1.61 -5.56
N GLU A 62 -6.11 1.48 -4.40
CA GLU A 62 -6.80 1.42 -3.11
C GLU A 62 -7.57 2.70 -2.80
N ILE A 63 -6.99 3.88 -3.07
CA ILE A 63 -7.69 5.16 -2.90
C ILE A 63 -8.94 5.23 -3.79
N ILE A 64 -8.85 4.77 -5.05
CA ILE A 64 -10.03 4.71 -5.95
C ILE A 64 -11.07 3.72 -5.41
N LYS A 65 -10.63 2.58 -4.86
CA LYS A 65 -11.51 1.57 -4.27
C LYS A 65 -12.23 2.13 -3.04
N ALA A 66 -11.53 2.83 -2.17
CA ALA A 66 -12.06 3.45 -0.96
C ALA A 66 -13.17 4.48 -1.25
N ALA A 67 -13.13 5.14 -2.42
CA ALA A 67 -14.19 6.04 -2.86
C ALA A 67 -15.53 5.33 -3.19
N ARG A 68 -15.56 4.00 -3.32
CA ARG A 68 -16.79 3.23 -3.55
C ARG A 68 -17.39 2.78 -2.22
N LEU A 69 -18.54 3.35 -1.88
CA LEU A 69 -19.28 3.02 -0.65
C LEU A 69 -20.07 1.72 -0.82
N GLY A 70 -19.92 0.79 0.11
CA GLY A 70 -20.71 -0.45 0.14
C GLY A 70 -20.53 -1.25 1.43
N PRO A 71 -21.35 -2.30 1.67
CA PRO A 71 -21.30 -3.08 2.90
C PRO A 71 -19.98 -3.83 3.15
N GLY A 72 -19.11 -3.95 2.15
CA GLY A 72 -17.76 -4.53 2.29
C GLY A 72 -16.70 -3.60 2.86
N THR A 73 -16.94 -2.28 2.91
CA THR A 73 -15.93 -1.28 3.24
C THR A 73 -15.32 -1.46 4.64
N ILE A 74 -16.08 -1.96 5.62
CA ILE A 74 -15.55 -2.22 6.97
C ILE A 74 -14.48 -3.32 6.94
N VAL A 75 -14.71 -4.39 6.18
CA VAL A 75 -13.77 -5.50 6.06
C VAL A 75 -12.49 -5.03 5.36
N ASP A 76 -12.62 -4.17 4.34
CA ASP A 76 -11.49 -3.58 3.62
C ASP A 76 -10.59 -2.81 4.59
N HIS A 77 -11.17 -1.97 5.46
CA HIS A 77 -10.41 -1.18 6.44
C HIS A 77 -9.74 -2.07 7.49
N MET A 78 -10.44 -3.10 7.96
CA MET A 78 -9.87 -4.06 8.91
C MET A 78 -8.69 -4.82 8.31
N LEU A 79 -8.80 -5.26 7.05
CA LEU A 79 -7.73 -5.94 6.34
C LEU A 79 -6.53 -5.01 6.09
N SER A 80 -6.77 -3.78 5.65
CA SER A 80 -5.71 -2.76 5.46
C SER A 80 -4.98 -2.48 6.78
N THR A 81 -5.74 -2.33 7.88
CA THR A 81 -5.17 -2.12 9.22
C THR A 81 -4.32 -3.31 9.67
N ALA A 82 -4.79 -4.55 9.42
CA ALA A 82 -4.03 -5.75 9.73
C ALA A 82 -2.72 -5.82 8.93
N VAL A 83 -2.76 -5.48 7.64
CA VAL A 83 -1.57 -5.45 6.76
C VAL A 83 -0.57 -4.41 7.25
N PHE A 84 -1.03 -3.22 7.65
CA PHE A 84 -0.16 -2.20 8.25
C PHE A 84 0.51 -2.71 9.53
N ILE A 85 -0.26 -3.28 10.46
CA ILE A 85 0.29 -3.77 11.74
C ILE A 85 1.30 -4.90 11.51
N ILE A 86 0.97 -5.89 10.68
CA ILE A 86 1.87 -6.99 10.35
C ILE A 86 3.13 -6.46 9.67
N GLY A 87 2.98 -5.57 8.70
CA GLY A 87 4.09 -4.93 8.00
C GLY A 87 5.02 -4.17 8.94
N LEU A 88 4.45 -3.39 9.87
CA LEU A 88 5.21 -2.65 10.86
C LEU A 88 5.98 -3.57 11.80
N ILE A 89 5.35 -4.65 12.29
CA ILE A 89 6.01 -5.64 13.16
C ILE A 89 7.18 -6.30 12.41
N VAL A 90 6.95 -6.74 11.17
CA VAL A 90 8.00 -7.37 10.35
C VAL A 90 9.17 -6.42 10.12
N PHE A 91 8.89 -5.16 9.77
CA PHE A 91 9.92 -4.14 9.58
C PHE A 91 10.78 -3.92 10.83
N LEU A 92 10.15 -3.85 12.01
CA LEU A 92 10.85 -3.55 13.25
C LEU A 92 11.61 -4.74 13.83
N LEU A 93 11.11 -5.96 13.64
CA LEU A 93 11.65 -7.15 14.32
C LEU A 93 12.51 -8.05 13.42
N VAL A 94 12.40 -7.94 12.10
CA VAL A 94 13.10 -8.84 11.17
C VAL A 94 14.20 -8.09 10.42
N PRO A 95 15.49 -8.35 10.72
CA PRO A 95 16.61 -7.57 10.16
C PRO A 95 16.66 -7.49 8.62
N ALA A 96 16.21 -8.55 7.94
CA ALA A 96 16.16 -8.60 6.47
C ALA A 96 15.24 -7.53 5.85
N PHE A 97 14.30 -6.99 6.63
CA PHE A 97 13.32 -6.00 6.18
C PHE A 97 13.69 -4.56 6.54
N GLY A 98 14.84 -4.34 7.19
CA GLY A 98 15.36 -3.02 7.56
C GLY A 98 15.85 -2.18 6.37
N THR A 99 15.07 -2.12 5.29
CA THR A 99 15.40 -1.37 4.06
C THR A 99 14.50 -0.14 3.92
N SER A 100 14.98 0.88 3.22
CA SER A 100 14.19 2.06 2.87
C SER A 100 12.95 1.70 2.03
N ALA A 101 13.09 0.75 1.10
CA ALA A 101 11.99 0.29 0.26
C ALA A 101 10.85 -0.32 1.09
N PHE A 102 11.15 -1.22 2.03
CA PHE A 102 10.12 -1.82 2.87
C PHE A 102 9.49 -0.81 3.84
N LEU A 103 10.28 0.12 4.40
CA LEU A 103 9.74 1.23 5.19
C LEU A 103 8.73 2.06 4.41
N LEU A 104 9.04 2.38 3.15
CA LEU A 104 8.12 3.14 2.28
C LEU A 104 6.83 2.34 2.02
N LEU A 105 6.90 1.03 1.81
CA LEU A 105 5.71 0.18 1.72
C LEU A 105 4.86 0.22 3.01
N VAL A 106 5.50 0.15 4.18
CA VAL A 106 4.80 0.29 5.47
C VAL A 106 4.13 1.66 5.59
N ILE A 107 4.80 2.73 5.21
CA ILE A 107 4.21 4.08 5.19
C ILE A 107 3.02 4.13 4.22
N MET A 108 3.09 3.49 3.05
CA MET A 108 1.96 3.41 2.13
C MET A 108 0.77 2.68 2.74
N THR A 109 0.99 1.57 3.47
CA THR A 109 -0.11 0.90 4.20
C THR A 109 -0.70 1.76 5.31
N LEU A 110 0.10 2.59 5.98
CA LEU A 110 -0.41 3.58 6.93
C LEU A 110 -1.29 4.64 6.24
N ILE A 111 -0.85 5.15 5.09
CA ILE A 111 -1.64 6.11 4.29
C ILE A 111 -2.95 5.47 3.85
N ASP A 112 -2.93 4.21 3.43
CA ASP A 112 -4.13 3.46 3.03
C ASP A 112 -5.16 3.38 4.16
N VAL A 113 -4.72 3.00 5.37
CA VAL A 113 -5.57 2.98 6.57
C VAL A 113 -6.20 4.34 6.83
N VAL A 114 -5.39 5.41 6.84
CA VAL A 114 -5.88 6.78 7.11
C VAL A 114 -6.86 7.23 6.02
N ALA A 115 -6.55 6.98 4.75
CA ALA A 115 -7.40 7.32 3.62
C ALA A 115 -8.75 6.59 3.69
N GLY A 116 -8.73 5.27 3.96
CA GLY A 116 -9.92 4.44 4.09
C GLY A 116 -10.89 4.98 5.14
N TYR A 117 -10.42 5.19 6.38
CA TYR A 117 -11.26 5.74 7.46
C TYR A 117 -11.74 7.16 7.15
N THR A 118 -10.89 8.00 6.55
CA THR A 118 -11.24 9.37 6.17
C THR A 118 -12.42 9.39 5.20
N VAL A 119 -12.37 8.59 4.13
CA VAL A 119 -13.45 8.52 3.13
C VAL A 119 -14.77 8.04 3.76
N SER A 120 -14.73 7.04 4.64
CA SER A 120 -15.93 6.57 5.34
C SER A 120 -16.58 7.64 6.22
N ILE A 121 -15.77 8.45 6.92
CA ILE A 121 -16.28 9.56 7.75
C ILE A 121 -16.95 10.63 6.87
N PHE A 122 -16.32 11.01 5.76
CA PHE A 122 -16.89 12.01 4.84
C PHE A 122 -18.19 11.52 4.18
N ALA A 123 -18.27 10.24 3.82
CA ALA A 123 -19.47 9.67 3.26
C ALA A 123 -20.65 9.72 4.25
N ALA A 124 -20.42 9.31 5.50
CA ALA A 124 -21.45 9.39 6.54
C ALA A 124 -21.94 10.83 6.73
N ARG A 125 -21.04 11.82 6.74
CA ARG A 125 -21.41 13.25 6.86
C ARG A 125 -22.29 13.74 5.71
N ARG A 126 -22.04 13.29 4.47
CA ARG A 126 -22.85 13.67 3.31
C ARG A 126 -24.26 13.10 3.42
N ASP A 127 -24.41 11.85 3.85
CA ASP A 127 -25.71 11.21 4.01
C ASP A 127 -26.60 11.95 5.04
N PHE A 128 -26.02 12.45 6.14
CA PHE A 128 -26.76 13.26 7.12
C PHE A 128 -27.26 14.60 6.56
N SER A 129 -26.57 15.20 5.59
CA SER A 129 -26.99 16.47 5.00
C SER A 129 -28.24 16.34 4.12
N VAL A 130 -28.38 15.21 3.40
CA VAL A 130 -29.51 14.95 2.50
C VAL A 130 -30.82 14.69 3.28
N THR A 131 -30.76 14.03 4.45
CA THR A 131 -31.94 13.78 5.28
C THR A 131 -32.54 15.05 5.91
N ARG A 132 -31.74 16.11 6.08
CA ARG A 132 -32.18 17.35 6.73
C ARG A 132 -32.92 18.32 5.80
N ASP A 133 -32.67 18.28 4.50
CA ASP A 133 -33.33 19.11 3.48
C ASP A 133 -34.65 18.51 2.94
N GLY A 134 -35.00 17.29 3.37
CA GLY A 134 -36.22 16.58 2.97
C GLY A 134 -37.35 16.57 4.01
N MET A 135 -37.22 17.37 5.09
CA MET A 135 -38.28 17.61 6.08
C MET A 135 -38.83 19.03 5.95
#